data_AF-A0A8T4FH13-F1
#
_entry.id   AF-A0A8T4FH13-F1
#
_cell.length_a   1.000
_cell.length_b   1.000
_cell.length_c   1.000
_cell.angle_alpha   90.00
_cell.angle_beta   90.00
_cell.angle_gamma   90.00
#
_symmetry.space_group_name_H-M   'P 1'
#
loop_
_entity.id
_entity.type
_entity.pdbx_description
1 polymer ?
#
loop_
_entity_poly.entity_id
_entity_poly.type
_entity_poly.pdbx_seq_one_letter_code
_entity_poly.pdbx_strand_id
1 'polypeptide(L)' 'MGRDKIQGSKRAGSKRQDRHVPTVSEGAGIKIPELLAPAGSPKALHAAVCAGADAVYLSGQNFGA' A
#
# COMPACT_ATOMS: atom_id res chain seq x y z
N MET A 1 46.60 32.92 -7.41
CA MET A 1 46.20 31.51 -7.17
C MET A 1 44.85 31.53 -6.44
N GLY A 2 43.76 31.47 -7.20
CA GLY A 2 42.39 31.54 -6.68
C GLY A 2 41.93 30.19 -6.13
N ARG A 3 41.22 30.22 -4.99
CA ARG A 3 40.44 29.10 -4.49
C ARG A 3 39.12 29.62 -3.92
N ASP A 4 38.25 30.09 -4.81
CA ASP A 4 36.82 30.18 -4.52
C ASP A 4 36.27 28.76 -4.43
N LYS A 5 36.29 28.21 -3.22
CA LYS A 5 35.64 26.93 -2.91
C LYS A 5 34.16 27.21 -2.74
N ILE A 6 33.46 27.09 -3.87
CA ILE A 6 32.07 26.66 -4.07
C ILE A 6 31.28 26.49 -2.76
N GLN A 7 30.38 27.44 -2.52
CA GLN A 7 29.26 27.35 -1.60
C GLN A 7 28.56 26.00 -1.76
N GLY A 8 28.65 25.12 -0.75
CA GLY A 8 27.90 23.88 -0.70
C GLY A 8 26.41 24.21 -0.68
N SER A 9 25.73 24.04 -1.82
CA SER A 9 24.30 24.23 -1.91
C SER A 9 23.61 23.25 -0.96
N LYS A 10 22.70 23.80 -0.17
CA LYS A 10 21.83 23.08 0.77
C LYS A 10 21.27 21.84 0.07
N ARG A 11 21.70 20.63 0.46
CA ARG A 11 20.82 19.47 0.29
C ARG A 11 19.71 19.66 1.32
N ALA A 12 18.67 20.37 0.90
CA ALA A 12 17.41 20.39 1.60
C ALA A 12 17.07 18.93 1.87
N GLY A 13 17.17 18.51 3.13
CA GLY A 13 16.60 17.25 3.56
C GLY A 13 15.15 17.32 3.16
N SER A 14 14.78 16.60 2.10
CA SER A 14 13.40 16.30 1.80
C SER A 14 12.85 15.73 3.09
N LYS A 15 12.05 16.54 3.80
CA LYS A 15 11.26 16.06 4.91
C LYS A 15 10.50 14.90 4.30
N ARG A 16 10.89 13.67 4.63
CA ARG A 16 10.06 12.49 4.42
C ARG A 16 8.82 12.85 5.20
N GLN A 17 7.82 13.41 4.51
CA GLN A 17 6.54 13.70 5.11
C GLN A 17 6.12 12.38 5.70
N ASP A 18 6.02 12.35 7.02
CA ASP A 18 5.57 11.18 7.76
C ASP A 18 4.35 10.69 7.03
N ARG A 19 4.50 9.58 6.30
CA ARG A 19 3.37 8.95 5.65
C ARG A 19 2.47 8.61 6.81
N HIS A 20 1.35 9.31 6.90
CA HIS A 20 0.29 8.96 7.81
C HIS A 20 -0.11 7.54 7.41
N VAL A 21 0.47 6.56 8.09
CA VAL A 21 -0.02 5.19 8.10
C VAL A 21 -1.14 5.27 9.13
N PRO A 22 -2.42 5.31 8.71
CA PRO A 22 -3.49 5.20 9.69
C PRO A 22 -3.30 3.84 10.35
N THR A 23 -2.79 3.83 11.59
CA THR A 23 -2.85 2.66 12.43
C THR A 23 -4.33 2.48 12.71
N VAL A 24 -4.94 1.45 12.12
CA VAL A 24 -6.34 1.11 12.39
C VAL A 24 -6.51 0.94 13.90
N SER A 25 -7.08 1.97 14.52
CA SER A 25 -7.39 1.95 15.95
C SER A 25 -8.73 1.26 16.09
N GLU A 26 -8.73 -0.06 16.10
CA GLU A 26 -9.94 -0.82 16.40
C GLU A 26 -9.88 -1.36 17.82
N GLY A 27 -10.94 -1.02 18.57
CA GLY A 27 -11.08 -1.25 20.00
C GLY A 27 -10.99 -2.72 20.40
N ALA A 28 -10.97 -2.95 21.71
CA ALA A 28 -10.78 -4.24 22.38
C ALA A 28 -11.97 -5.24 22.20
N GLY A 29 -12.56 -5.30 21.00
CA GLY A 29 -13.51 -6.32 20.57
C GLY A 29 -12.80 -7.52 19.94
N ILE A 30 -13.52 -8.65 19.81
CA ILE A 30 -13.02 -9.81 19.08
C ILE A 30 -12.76 -9.39 17.63
N LYS A 31 -11.50 -9.48 17.20
CA LYS A 31 -11.12 -9.22 15.81
C LYS A 31 -11.55 -10.39 14.96
N ILE A 32 -12.52 -10.15 14.09
CA ILE A 32 -12.95 -11.11 13.07
C ILE A 32 -11.88 -11.08 11.97
N PRO A 33 -11.43 -12.23 11.45
CA PRO A 33 -10.48 -12.27 10.34
C PRO A 33 -11.07 -11.60 9.08
N GLU A 34 -10.27 -10.82 8.36
CA GLU A 34 -10.64 -10.30 7.03
C GLU A 34 -10.55 -11.39 5.96
N LEU A 35 -11.57 -11.49 5.11
CA LEU A 35 -11.64 -12.45 4.01
C LEU A 35 -10.97 -11.90 2.75
N LEU A 36 -9.93 -12.60 2.28
CA LEU A 36 -9.21 -12.28 1.05
C LEU A 36 -9.54 -13.30 -0.05
N ALA A 37 -9.99 -12.83 -1.22
CA ALA A 37 -10.27 -13.67 -2.38
C ALA A 37 -9.30 -13.39 -3.56
N PRO A 38 -8.84 -14.41 -4.33
CA PRO A 38 -8.08 -14.19 -5.56
C PRO A 38 -9.01 -13.83 -6.72
N ALA A 39 -8.59 -12.90 -7.59
CA ALA A 39 -9.33 -12.59 -8.82
C ALA A 39 -8.39 -12.37 -10.02
N GLY A 40 -8.42 -13.30 -10.97
CA GLY A 40 -7.58 -13.27 -12.19
C GLY A 40 -8.29 -12.79 -13.45
N SER A 41 -9.55 -12.42 -13.31
CA SER A 41 -10.35 -11.89 -14.41
C SER A 41 -11.39 -10.90 -13.86
N PRO A 42 -11.92 -10.01 -14.71
CA PRO A 42 -13.02 -9.13 -14.31
C PRO A 42 -14.23 -9.89 -13.75
N LYS A 43 -14.57 -11.05 -14.33
CA LYS A 43 -15.67 -11.88 -13.84
C LYS A 43 -15.39 -12.45 -12.44
N ALA A 44 -14.17 -12.91 -12.19
CA ALA A 44 -13.76 -13.41 -10.87
C ALA A 44 -13.79 -12.29 -9.82
N LEU A 45 -13.37 -11.07 -10.18
CA LEU A 45 -13.45 -9.90 -9.31
C LEU A 45 -14.91 -9.62 -8.91
N HIS A 46 -15.82 -9.55 -9.89
CA HIS A 46 -17.25 -9.35 -9.60
C HIS A 46 -17.82 -10.44 -8.69
N ALA A 47 -17.48 -11.70 -8.93
CA ALA A 47 -17.93 -12.81 -8.11
C ALA A 47 -17.41 -12.71 -6.65
N ALA A 48 -16.14 -12.37 -6.46
CA ALA A 48 -15.53 -12.23 -5.13
C ALA A 48 -16.22 -11.14 -4.30
N VAL A 49 -16.50 -9.98 -4.91
CA VAL A 49 -17.21 -8.88 -4.24
C VAL A 49 -18.64 -9.28 -3.90
N CYS A 50 -19.38 -9.87 -4.83
CA CYS A 50 -20.75 -10.33 -4.57
C CYS A 50 -20.82 -11.43 -3.49
N ALA A 51 -19.75 -12.21 -3.32
CA ALA A 51 -19.64 -13.22 -2.27
C ALA A 51 -19.28 -12.64 -0.89
N GLY A 52 -18.96 -11.34 -0.80
CA GLY A 52 -18.66 -10.67 0.47
C GLY A 52 -17.18 -10.75 0.88
N ALA A 53 -16.25 -10.81 -0.06
CA ALA A 53 -14.84 -10.65 0.27
C ALA A 53 -14.56 -9.23 0.81
N ASP A 54 -13.84 -9.14 1.94
CA ASP A 54 -13.39 -7.87 2.53
C ASP A 54 -12.27 -7.25 1.68
N ALA A 55 -11.43 -8.11 1.08
CA ALA A 55 -10.36 -7.71 0.19
C ALA A 55 -10.24 -8.69 -1.00
N VAL A 56 -9.66 -8.20 -2.09
CA VAL A 56 -9.38 -9.01 -3.28
C VAL A 56 -7.91 -8.86 -3.67
N TYR A 57 -7.22 -9.98 -3.85
CA TYR A 57 -5.88 -10.03 -4.40
C TYR A 57 -5.95 -10.10 -5.92
N LEU A 58 -5.44 -9.06 -6.57
CA LEU A 58 -5.31 -8.98 -8.02
C LEU A 58 -3.91 -9.42 -8.43
N SER A 59 -3.83 -10.44 -9.26
CA SER A 59 -2.59 -10.86 -9.90
C SER A 59 -2.86 -11.36 -11.33
N GLY A 60 -1.81 -11.74 -12.05
CA GLY A 60 -1.93 -12.37 -13.36
C GLY A 60 -1.60 -13.85 -13.30
N GLN A 61 -1.70 -14.54 -14.44
CA GLN A 61 -1.60 -15.99 -14.57
C GLN A 61 -0.38 -16.62 -13.87
N ASN A 62 0.74 -15.89 -13.84
CA ASN A 62 1.99 -16.35 -13.21
C ASN A 62 2.05 -16.20 -11.69
N PHE A 63 1.05 -15.58 -11.07
CA PHE A 63 1.03 -15.19 -9.66
C PHE A 63 -0.25 -15.64 -8.94
N GLY A 64 -0.94 -16.65 -9.49
CA GLY A 64 -2.05 -17.33 -8.81
C GLY A 64 -3.43 -16.74 -9.08
N ALA A 65 -3.60 -15.96 -10.15
CA ALA A 65 -4.91 -15.46 -10.58
C ALA A 65 -5.08 -15.56 -12.10
#